data_AF-A0A0B6RY68-F1
#
_entry.id   AF-A0A0B6RY68-F1
#
_cell.length_a   1.000
_cell.length_b   1.000
_cell.length_c   1.000
_cell.angle_alpha   90.00
_cell.angle_beta   90.00
_cell.angle_gamma   90.00
#
_symmetry.space_group_name_H-M   'P 1'
#
loop_
_entity.id
_entity.type
_entity.pdbx_description
1 polymer ?
#
loop_
_entity_poly.entity_id
_entity_poly.type
_entity_poly.pdbx_seq_one_letter_code
_entity_poly.pdbx_strand_id
1 'polypeptide(L)'
;MQPSTLRAARQGCPGPGNPATQICRRGGAERSSASPGQGFLRDIGEVVNSSIQRNIGPIALMLTGLGSIIGSGWLFGAWKAAKIAGPAAICAWIIGAVVILAIALTYAELGAMFPESGGMVRYARYSHGSLVGFISAWANWIAIVSVIPIEAEASIQYMSTWPYQWAHSLFVDGSLTTPGLLLSAVLVVIYFMLNYWGVKLFARANSAITVFKFLIPGLTILGLLFTSFHSDNLGMTTSDTFAPYGWSAVLTAVATSGIVFAFNGFQSPVNLAGEARNPARSVPFAVITSILIALVIYVLLQIAYIGAVDPADVAKGWKQFNFASPFAELAIALNLNWLAVLLYVDAFISPSGTGTTYMATTTRMIYAMERNNTMPKMFGTVHPLYGVPRNAMWFNLFVSFVFLFFFRGWSSLAAVISVATVISYLTGPISLMALRRSAQDLERPLSIPGMKLIAPFAFVCASLILYWAKWPLTGEIILLMVVALPVYFYFQAKSGWGGWGSDLKAAWWLVAYLPVMAILSLIGSKQFGGSGVLPYGWDMLIVALISLGFYFWGVNTGYRTQYLEERESHDEILDNIGA
;
A
#
# COMPACT_ATOMS: atom_id res chain seq x y z
N MET A 1 -48.46 30.35 50.18
CA MET A 1 -49.93 30.38 50.28
C MET A 1 -50.48 30.13 48.89
N GLN A 2 -51.24 29.04 48.75
CA GLN A 2 -51.92 28.58 47.53
C GLN A 2 -53.11 29.50 47.18
N PRO A 3 -53.78 29.24 46.05
CA PRO A 3 -55.02 28.46 46.20
C PRO A 3 -55.17 27.28 45.24
N SER A 4 -55.85 26.27 45.78
CA SER A 4 -56.62 25.19 45.16
C SER A 4 -57.68 25.76 44.17
N THR A 5 -58.33 25.05 43.23
CA THR A 5 -58.93 23.71 43.22
C THR A 5 -59.65 23.50 41.86
N LEU A 6 -59.98 22.23 41.55
CA LEU A 6 -61.16 21.72 40.82
C LEU A 6 -61.00 21.02 39.43
N ARG A 7 -61.57 19.80 39.45
CA ARG A 7 -61.77 18.76 38.42
C ARG A 7 -62.92 19.10 37.45
N ALA A 8 -62.91 18.47 36.27
CA ALA A 8 -64.03 17.72 35.61
C ALA A 8 -63.64 17.46 34.13
N ALA A 9 -63.53 16.22 33.61
CA ALA A 9 -64.54 15.18 33.30
C ALA A 9 -65.04 15.20 31.83
N ARG A 10 -64.59 14.17 31.10
CA ARG A 10 -65.15 13.39 29.95
C ARG A 10 -66.34 13.93 29.13
N GLN A 11 -66.24 13.75 27.81
CA GLN A 11 -67.22 13.19 26.84
C GLN A 11 -66.55 13.29 25.44
N GLY A 12 -66.59 12.38 24.46
CA GLY A 12 -67.41 11.20 24.14
C GLY A 12 -67.52 11.19 22.60
N CYS A 13 -66.92 10.21 21.91
CA CYS A 13 -67.01 10.06 20.45
C CYS A 13 -68.38 9.50 20.01
N PRO A 14 -68.80 9.78 18.76
CA PRO A 14 -69.55 8.80 17.98
C PRO A 14 -68.91 8.50 16.61
N GLY A 15 -69.00 7.23 16.20
CA GLY A 15 -68.75 6.75 14.82
C GLY A 15 -70.05 6.63 14.00
N PRO A 16 -70.09 5.79 12.96
CA PRO A 16 -69.89 6.18 11.55
C PRO A 16 -71.15 6.01 10.67
N GLY A 17 -71.23 6.70 9.52
CA GLY A 17 -72.36 6.53 8.58
C GLY A 17 -72.21 7.15 7.19
N ASN A 18 -71.81 6.32 6.22
CA ASN A 18 -72.09 6.33 4.76
C ASN A 18 -71.62 7.49 3.83
N PRO A 19 -71.46 7.22 2.51
CA PRO A 19 -70.42 7.81 1.66
C PRO A 19 -71.02 8.76 0.61
N ALA A 20 -70.16 9.41 -0.16
CA ALA A 20 -70.53 10.15 -1.37
C ALA A 20 -71.30 11.46 -1.18
N THR A 21 -70.62 12.44 -0.60
CA THR A 21 -70.58 13.81 -1.14
C THR A 21 -69.10 14.16 -1.27
N GLN A 22 -68.43 13.70 -2.33
CA GLN A 22 -68.40 14.31 -3.66
C GLN A 22 -67.82 15.73 -3.60
N ILE A 23 -66.53 15.80 -3.96
CA ILE A 23 -65.96 16.83 -4.84
C ILE A 23 -66.26 18.27 -4.40
N CYS A 24 -65.54 18.77 -3.40
CA CYS A 24 -65.12 20.17 -3.30
C CYS A 24 -64.32 20.38 -2.00
N ARG A 25 -62.99 20.16 -2.04
CA ARG A 25 -62.02 20.78 -1.13
C ARG A 25 -60.62 20.68 -1.73
N ARG A 26 -60.40 21.45 -2.80
CA ARG A 26 -59.09 22.02 -3.12
C ARG A 26 -58.99 23.34 -2.35
N GLY A 27 -57.92 23.50 -1.57
CA GLY A 27 -57.54 24.77 -0.95
C GLY A 27 -57.86 24.85 0.55
N GLY A 28 -56.84 24.65 1.38
CA GLY A 28 -56.91 24.80 2.83
C GLY A 28 -55.65 24.25 3.49
N ALA A 29 -54.60 25.06 3.50
CA ALA A 29 -53.33 24.76 4.12
C ALA A 29 -53.48 24.66 5.64
N GLU A 30 -53.28 23.47 6.21
CA GLU A 30 -52.91 23.31 7.62
C GLU A 30 -51.41 23.10 7.69
N ARG A 31 -50.70 24.17 8.04
CA ARG A 31 -49.30 24.14 8.45
C ARG A 31 -49.21 23.38 9.78
N SER A 32 -48.92 22.09 9.71
CA SER A 32 -48.28 21.38 10.81
C SER A 32 -46.87 21.94 10.96
N SER A 33 -46.65 22.67 12.05
CA SER A 33 -45.39 23.26 12.46
C SER A 33 -44.37 22.18 12.81
N ALA A 34 -43.70 21.61 11.81
CA ALA A 34 -42.42 20.97 12.02
C ALA A 34 -41.40 22.06 12.41
N SER A 35 -40.75 21.89 13.55
CA SER A 35 -39.68 22.78 14.00
C SER A 35 -38.60 22.94 12.91
N PRO A 36 -38.08 24.16 12.65
CA PRO A 36 -37.11 24.40 11.57
C PRO A 36 -35.79 23.61 11.69
N GLY A 37 -35.54 22.97 12.84
CA GLY A 37 -34.33 22.18 13.09
C GLY A 37 -34.40 20.72 12.61
N GLN A 38 -35.59 20.11 12.48
CA GLN A 38 -35.67 18.68 12.16
C GLN A 38 -35.50 18.38 10.67
N GLY A 39 -35.91 19.29 9.77
CA GLY A 39 -35.65 19.18 8.34
C GLY A 39 -34.15 19.37 8.01
N PHE A 40 -33.52 20.33 8.67
CA PHE A 40 -32.08 20.61 8.53
C PHE A 40 -31.20 19.48 9.08
N LEU A 41 -31.56 18.89 10.22
CA LEU A 41 -30.87 17.70 10.76
C LEU A 41 -31.06 16.46 9.88
N ARG A 42 -32.20 16.34 9.19
CA ARG A 42 -32.48 15.24 8.26
C ARG A 42 -31.75 15.43 6.92
N ASP A 43 -31.63 16.66 6.43
CA ASP A 43 -30.79 17.00 5.26
C ASP A 43 -29.29 16.87 5.57
N ILE A 44 -28.83 17.21 6.79
CA ILE A 44 -27.47 16.87 7.23
C ILE A 44 -27.33 15.36 7.34
N GLY A 45 -28.33 14.64 7.85
CA GLY A 45 -28.35 13.18 7.91
C GLY A 45 -28.32 12.49 6.53
N GLU A 46 -28.93 13.08 5.50
CA GLU A 46 -28.88 12.58 4.12
C GLU A 46 -27.60 12.96 3.38
N VAL A 47 -27.01 14.13 3.65
CA VAL A 47 -25.73 14.57 3.05
C VAL A 47 -24.51 13.91 3.73
N VAL A 48 -24.64 13.50 5.00
CA VAL A 48 -23.63 12.70 5.74
C VAL A 48 -23.73 11.20 5.40
N ASN A 49 -24.85 10.76 4.80
CA ASN A 49 -25.04 9.41 4.30
C ASN A 49 -24.31 9.17 2.97
N SER A 50 -22.98 9.13 3.02
CA SER A 50 -22.28 8.04 2.33
C SER A 50 -21.98 6.97 3.37
N SER A 51 -23.02 6.30 3.88
CA SER A 51 -22.82 5.10 4.69
C SER A 51 -22.06 4.11 3.81
N ILE A 52 -20.76 3.99 4.08
CA ILE A 52 -19.90 3.03 3.40
C ILE A 52 -20.49 1.66 3.74
N GLN A 53 -21.18 1.05 2.77
CA GLN A 53 -21.86 -0.21 3.02
C GLN A 53 -20.82 -1.29 3.32
N ARG A 54 -20.82 -1.81 4.55
CA ARG A 54 -19.93 -2.87 5.03
C ARG A 54 -20.26 -4.23 4.43
N ASN A 55 -20.08 -4.36 3.12
CA ASN A 55 -20.52 -5.51 2.34
C ASN A 55 -19.38 -6.43 1.90
N ILE A 56 -18.11 -6.06 2.10
CA ILE A 56 -16.98 -6.84 1.61
C ILE A 56 -16.70 -8.01 2.56
N GLY A 57 -16.88 -9.23 2.05
CA GLY A 57 -16.55 -10.47 2.76
C GLY A 57 -15.05 -10.76 2.82
N PRO A 58 -14.60 -11.68 3.70
CA PRO A 58 -13.18 -11.98 3.92
C PRO A 58 -12.46 -12.47 2.65
N ILE A 59 -13.11 -13.29 1.82
CA ILE A 59 -12.53 -13.81 0.57
C ILE A 59 -12.36 -12.69 -0.46
N ALA A 60 -13.37 -11.83 -0.64
CA ALA A 60 -13.27 -10.69 -1.55
C ALA A 60 -12.16 -9.72 -1.13
N LEU A 61 -12.04 -9.49 0.18
CA LEU A 61 -10.97 -8.67 0.74
C LEU A 61 -9.58 -9.30 0.51
N MET A 62 -9.45 -10.61 0.72
CA MET A 62 -8.23 -11.38 0.44
C MET A 62 -7.84 -11.34 -1.04
N LEU A 63 -8.79 -11.53 -1.96
CA LEU A 63 -8.58 -11.42 -3.40
C LEU A 63 -8.16 -10.00 -3.81
N THR A 64 -8.65 -8.98 -3.11
CA THR A 64 -8.23 -7.58 -3.34
C THR A 64 -6.76 -7.37 -2.93
N GLY A 65 -6.34 -7.95 -1.81
CA GLY A 65 -4.94 -7.97 -1.39
C GLY A 65 -4.04 -8.72 -2.36
N LEU A 66 -4.40 -9.94 -2.74
CA LEU A 66 -3.64 -10.71 -3.72
C LEU A 66 -3.59 -10.03 -5.08
N GLY A 67 -4.71 -9.48 -5.56
CA GLY A 67 -4.76 -8.75 -6.83
C GLY A 67 -3.92 -7.46 -6.83
N SER A 68 -3.61 -6.93 -5.65
CA SER A 68 -2.71 -5.78 -5.46
C SER A 68 -1.23 -6.19 -5.27
N ILE A 69 -0.99 -7.43 -4.81
CA ILE A 69 0.34 -8.04 -4.68
C ILE A 69 0.85 -8.50 -6.05
N ILE A 70 -0.01 -9.18 -6.82
CA ILE A 70 0.34 -9.69 -8.15
C ILE A 70 0.18 -8.57 -9.18
N GLY A 71 1.30 -7.90 -9.48
CA GLY A 71 1.48 -6.95 -10.57
C GLY A 71 2.77 -7.23 -11.34
N SER A 72 3.52 -6.21 -11.76
CA SER A 72 4.82 -6.43 -12.41
C SER A 72 5.90 -7.04 -11.51
N GLY A 73 5.71 -7.02 -10.19
CA GLY A 73 6.62 -7.63 -9.20
C GLY A 73 7.00 -9.08 -9.51
N TRP A 74 6.03 -9.90 -9.93
CA TRP A 74 6.28 -11.31 -10.21
C TRP A 74 7.02 -11.51 -11.54
N LEU A 75 6.77 -10.65 -12.54
CA LEU A 75 7.35 -10.73 -13.88
C LEU A 75 8.85 -10.43 -13.92
N PHE A 76 9.33 -9.60 -12.99
CA PHE A 76 10.73 -9.13 -12.96
C PHE A 76 11.50 -9.53 -11.70
N GLY A 77 10.81 -9.68 -10.56
CA GLY A 77 11.45 -9.88 -9.26
C GLY A 77 12.31 -11.14 -9.21
N ALA A 78 11.84 -12.25 -9.79
CA ALA A 78 12.59 -13.51 -9.80
C ALA A 78 13.93 -13.42 -10.52
N TRP A 79 13.94 -12.77 -11.70
CA TRP A 79 15.17 -12.50 -12.45
C TRP A 79 16.09 -11.56 -11.70
N LYS A 80 15.56 -10.43 -11.20
CA LYS A 80 16.38 -9.42 -10.54
C LYS A 80 17.00 -9.97 -9.26
N ALA A 81 16.25 -10.76 -8.48
CA ALA A 81 16.73 -11.41 -7.27
C ALA A 81 17.80 -12.46 -7.60
N ALA A 82 17.57 -13.32 -8.60
CA ALA A 82 18.58 -14.29 -9.06
C ALA A 82 19.86 -13.59 -9.55
N LYS A 83 19.73 -12.49 -10.29
CA LYS A 83 20.87 -11.69 -10.75
C LYS A 83 21.73 -11.13 -9.61
N ILE A 84 21.09 -10.73 -8.50
CA ILE A 84 21.78 -10.16 -7.35
C ILE A 84 22.34 -11.25 -6.43
N ALA A 85 21.54 -12.26 -6.09
CA ALA A 85 21.82 -13.21 -5.03
C ALA A 85 22.14 -14.64 -5.52
N GLY A 86 21.99 -14.91 -6.81
CA GLY A 86 22.10 -16.26 -7.37
C GLY A 86 20.97 -17.16 -6.86
N PRO A 87 21.25 -18.46 -6.65
CA PRO A 87 20.24 -19.43 -6.22
C PRO A 87 19.64 -19.11 -4.83
N ALA A 88 20.45 -18.48 -3.96
CA ALA A 88 20.02 -17.99 -2.65
C ALA A 88 18.94 -16.87 -2.71
N ALA A 89 18.54 -16.40 -3.90
CA ALA A 89 17.38 -15.54 -4.09
C ALA A 89 16.08 -16.14 -3.50
N ILE A 90 15.96 -17.47 -3.42
CA ILE A 90 14.84 -18.14 -2.76
C ILE A 90 14.73 -17.70 -1.29
N CYS A 91 15.87 -17.61 -0.58
CA CYS A 91 15.89 -17.13 0.79
C CYS A 91 15.50 -15.65 0.89
N ALA A 92 15.83 -14.83 -0.11
CA ALA A 92 15.45 -13.42 -0.12
C ALA A 92 13.92 -13.26 -0.14
N TRP A 93 13.18 -14.08 -0.90
CA TRP A 93 11.72 -14.07 -0.90
C TRP A 93 11.13 -14.45 0.46
N ILE A 94 11.68 -15.48 1.10
CA ILE A 94 11.23 -15.94 2.41
C ILE A 94 11.50 -14.87 3.47
N ILE A 95 12.71 -14.29 3.49
CA ILE A 95 13.07 -13.20 4.40
C ILE A 95 12.14 -12.01 4.19
N GLY A 96 11.94 -11.59 2.94
CA GLY A 96 11.02 -10.50 2.59
C GLY A 96 9.60 -10.74 3.11
N ALA A 97 9.04 -11.93 2.89
CA ALA A 97 7.71 -12.28 3.37
C ALA A 97 7.61 -12.31 4.89
N VAL A 98 8.61 -12.83 5.61
CA VAL A 98 8.63 -12.85 7.08
C VAL A 98 8.63 -11.43 7.63
N VAL A 99 9.44 -10.53 7.07
CA VAL A 99 9.50 -9.13 7.50
C VAL A 99 8.18 -8.41 7.20
N ILE A 100 7.67 -8.54 5.98
CA ILE A 100 6.41 -7.90 5.60
C ILE A 100 5.24 -8.47 6.40
N LEU A 101 5.20 -9.77 6.69
CA LEU A 101 4.18 -10.37 7.53
C LEU A 101 4.21 -9.79 8.95
N ALA A 102 5.40 -9.64 9.55
CA ALA A 102 5.53 -9.04 10.89
C ALA A 102 4.99 -7.60 10.91
N ILE A 103 5.31 -6.79 9.89
CA ILE A 103 4.76 -5.44 9.72
C ILE A 103 3.24 -5.49 9.53
N ALA A 104 2.77 -6.35 8.63
CA ALA A 104 1.37 -6.47 8.26
C ALA A 104 0.48 -6.91 9.42
N LEU A 105 0.98 -7.76 10.33
CA LEU A 105 0.28 -8.13 11.56
C LEU A 105 0.02 -6.89 12.45
N THR A 106 0.95 -5.94 12.51
CA THR A 106 0.73 -4.70 13.30
C THR A 106 -0.38 -3.84 12.68
N TYR A 107 -0.42 -3.75 11.34
CA TYR A 107 -1.47 -3.03 10.63
C TYR A 107 -2.82 -3.77 10.61
N ALA A 108 -2.82 -5.10 10.67
CA ALA A 108 -4.05 -5.87 10.80
C ALA A 108 -4.74 -5.60 12.14
N GLU A 109 -3.98 -5.47 13.24
CA GLU A 109 -4.52 -5.07 14.54
C GLU A 109 -5.02 -3.62 14.53
N LEU A 110 -4.24 -2.69 13.96
CA LEU A 110 -4.66 -1.29 13.81
C LEU A 110 -5.93 -1.17 12.95
N GLY A 111 -6.03 -1.90 11.84
CA GLY A 111 -7.21 -1.87 10.97
C GLY A 111 -8.44 -2.56 11.54
N ALA A 112 -8.25 -3.53 12.45
CA ALA A 112 -9.34 -4.11 13.23
C ALA A 112 -9.84 -3.15 14.32
N MET A 113 -8.92 -2.40 14.95
CA MET A 113 -9.23 -1.40 15.98
C MET A 113 -9.87 -0.13 15.39
N PHE A 114 -9.44 0.27 14.20
CA PHE A 114 -9.88 1.48 13.51
C PHE A 114 -10.34 1.16 12.09
N PRO A 115 -11.57 0.62 11.92
CA PRO A 115 -12.09 0.18 10.62
C PRO A 115 -12.55 1.37 9.77
N GLU A 116 -11.59 2.17 9.29
CA GLU A 116 -11.82 3.32 8.42
C GLU A 116 -11.15 3.14 7.06
N SER A 117 -11.75 3.69 6.01
CA SER A 117 -11.15 3.68 4.68
C SER A 117 -9.90 4.56 4.64
N GLY A 118 -8.79 4.02 4.12
CA GLY A 118 -7.49 4.70 4.10
C GLY A 118 -6.78 4.78 5.46
N GLY A 119 -7.09 3.87 6.39
CA GLY A 119 -6.54 3.91 7.75
C GLY A 119 -5.01 3.97 7.85
N MET A 120 -4.26 3.42 6.87
CA MET A 120 -2.79 3.48 6.85
C MET A 120 -2.22 4.90 6.97
N VAL A 121 -2.92 5.93 6.44
CA VAL A 121 -2.47 7.34 6.54
C VAL A 121 -2.92 8.03 7.83
N ARG A 122 -3.70 7.36 8.68
CA ARG A 122 -4.31 7.92 9.90
C ARG A 122 -3.70 7.36 11.19
N TYR A 123 -3.30 6.09 11.22
CA TYR A 123 -2.87 5.42 12.47
C TYR A 123 -1.69 6.11 13.17
N ALA A 124 -0.71 6.58 12.40
CA ALA A 124 0.41 7.34 12.91
C ALA A 124 -0.02 8.64 13.59
N ARG A 125 -1.07 9.29 13.05
CA ARG A 125 -1.64 10.52 13.58
C ARG A 125 -2.33 10.31 14.93
N TYR A 126 -3.03 9.20 15.11
CA TYR A 126 -3.73 8.89 16.37
C TYR A 126 -2.77 8.66 17.55
N SER A 127 -1.54 8.23 17.28
CA SER A 127 -0.55 7.86 18.30
C SER A 127 0.50 8.94 18.57
N HIS A 128 0.88 9.74 17.55
CA HIS A 128 2.02 10.66 17.64
C HIS A 128 1.73 12.06 17.07
N GLY A 129 0.48 12.37 16.71
CA GLY A 129 0.08 13.69 16.24
C GLY A 129 0.35 13.94 14.76
N SER A 130 0.19 15.19 14.34
CA SER A 130 0.11 15.57 12.94
C SER A 130 1.41 15.39 12.17
N LEU A 131 2.58 15.62 12.79
CA LEU A 131 3.88 15.55 12.10
C LEU A 131 4.27 14.12 11.72
N VAL A 132 4.21 13.17 12.65
CA VAL A 132 4.46 11.74 12.35
C VAL A 132 3.39 11.20 11.40
N GLY A 133 2.13 11.61 11.60
CA GLY A 133 1.03 11.31 10.68
C GLY A 133 1.34 11.76 9.25
N PHE A 134 1.81 12.99 9.08
CA PHE A 134 2.16 13.55 7.77
C PHE A 134 3.34 12.82 7.12
N ILE A 135 4.46 12.62 7.84
CA ILE A 135 5.63 11.93 7.28
C ILE A 135 5.27 10.50 6.84
N SER A 136 4.50 9.78 7.65
CA SER A 136 4.02 8.43 7.31
C SER A 136 3.08 8.42 6.11
N ALA A 137 2.09 9.32 6.10
CA ALA A 137 1.12 9.44 5.02
C ALA A 137 1.79 9.84 3.70
N TRP A 138 2.74 10.78 3.75
CA TRP A 138 3.52 11.23 2.61
C TRP A 138 4.41 10.13 2.05
N ALA A 139 5.14 9.41 2.92
CA ALA A 139 5.95 8.27 2.51
C ALA A 139 5.11 7.18 1.85
N ASN A 140 3.94 6.87 2.44
CA ASN A 140 3.02 5.89 1.86
C ASN A 140 2.48 6.37 0.51
N TRP A 141 2.08 7.64 0.41
CA TRP A 141 1.53 8.20 -0.82
C TRP A 141 2.57 8.20 -1.94
N ILE A 142 3.81 8.62 -1.67
CA ILE A 142 4.93 8.55 -2.64
C ILE A 142 5.11 7.11 -3.13
N ALA A 143 5.19 6.14 -2.21
CA ALA A 143 5.37 4.75 -2.58
C ALA A 143 4.27 4.24 -3.52
N ILE A 144 3.02 4.59 -3.22
CA ILE A 144 1.82 4.09 -3.90
C ILE A 144 1.57 4.82 -5.23
N VAL A 145 1.82 6.14 -5.30
CA VAL A 145 1.69 6.90 -6.55
C VAL A 145 2.73 6.48 -7.58
N SER A 146 3.92 6.08 -7.15
CA SER A 146 4.95 5.50 -8.01
C SER A 146 4.60 4.10 -8.55
N VAL A 147 3.61 3.40 -7.99
CA VAL A 147 3.12 2.12 -8.55
C VAL A 147 2.39 2.32 -9.88
N ILE A 148 1.76 3.47 -10.10
CA ILE A 148 1.06 3.76 -11.35
C ILE A 148 2.04 3.75 -12.56
N PRO A 149 3.14 4.52 -12.54
CA PRO A 149 4.09 4.55 -13.64
C PRO A 149 4.93 3.27 -13.76
N ILE A 150 5.30 2.59 -12.67
CA ILE A 150 6.10 1.35 -12.77
C ILE A 150 5.35 0.23 -13.48
N GLU A 151 4.04 0.15 -13.33
CA GLU A 151 3.22 -0.87 -13.99
C GLU A 151 3.03 -0.57 -15.49
N ALA A 152 2.95 0.72 -15.86
CA ALA A 152 2.98 1.12 -17.26
C ALA A 152 4.34 0.80 -17.89
N GLU A 153 5.42 1.17 -17.21
CA GLU A 153 6.78 0.88 -17.62
C GLU A 153 7.03 -0.62 -17.79
N ALA A 154 6.59 -1.45 -16.84
CA ALA A 154 6.69 -2.91 -16.91
C ALA A 154 6.07 -3.47 -18.19
N SER A 155 4.88 -2.96 -18.56
CA SER A 155 4.16 -3.37 -19.76
C SER A 155 4.96 -3.04 -21.03
N ILE A 156 5.50 -1.82 -21.11
CA ILE A 156 6.29 -1.38 -22.27
C ILE A 156 7.65 -2.07 -22.33
N GLN A 157 8.28 -2.33 -21.19
CA GLN A 157 9.54 -3.08 -21.12
C GLN A 157 9.34 -4.53 -21.57
N TYR A 158 8.24 -5.20 -21.22
CA TYR A 158 7.95 -6.52 -21.77
C TYR A 158 7.70 -6.48 -23.28
N MET A 159 7.00 -5.45 -23.76
CA MET A 159 6.74 -5.25 -25.18
C MET A 159 8.04 -5.08 -25.98
N SER A 160 9.12 -4.60 -25.38
CA SER A 160 10.37 -4.35 -26.12
C SER A 160 11.03 -5.60 -26.70
N THR A 161 10.61 -6.79 -26.29
CA THR A 161 11.14 -8.06 -26.80
C THR A 161 10.23 -8.74 -27.82
N TRP A 162 9.14 -8.09 -28.21
CA TRP A 162 8.29 -8.58 -29.29
C TRP A 162 9.11 -8.78 -30.57
N PRO A 163 8.73 -9.72 -31.45
CA PRO A 163 9.51 -10.07 -32.65
C PRO A 163 9.65 -8.95 -33.68
N TYR A 164 9.10 -7.76 -33.41
CA TYR A 164 9.16 -6.59 -34.28
C TYR A 164 10.33 -5.67 -33.91
N GLN A 165 11.07 -5.21 -34.92
CA GLN A 165 12.25 -4.35 -34.75
C GLN A 165 11.94 -3.02 -34.04
N TRP A 166 10.76 -2.42 -34.30
CA TRP A 166 10.36 -1.18 -33.64
C TRP A 166 10.17 -1.35 -32.12
N ALA A 167 9.80 -2.55 -31.67
CA ALA A 167 9.56 -2.82 -30.26
C ALA A 167 10.87 -2.81 -29.46
N HIS A 168 11.93 -3.39 -30.02
CA HIS A 168 13.27 -3.38 -29.44
C HIS A 168 13.81 -1.96 -29.18
N SER A 169 13.37 -0.98 -29.96
CA SER A 169 13.77 0.42 -29.76
C SER A 169 13.14 1.09 -28.54
N LEU A 170 12.16 0.46 -27.87
CA LEU A 170 11.43 1.03 -26.73
C LEU A 170 12.24 1.00 -25.42
N PHE A 171 13.16 0.05 -25.28
CA PHE A 171 13.94 -0.15 -24.07
C PHE A 171 15.36 -0.57 -24.42
N VAL A 172 16.34 0.26 -24.05
CA VAL A 172 17.76 0.08 -24.39
C VAL A 172 18.60 0.35 -23.15
N ASP A 173 19.63 -0.49 -22.93
CA ASP A 173 20.59 -0.36 -21.83
C ASP A 173 19.97 -0.25 -20.43
N GLY A 174 18.87 -0.96 -20.20
CA GLY A 174 18.18 -0.95 -18.91
C GLY A 174 17.30 0.28 -18.68
N SER A 175 17.02 1.06 -19.73
CA SER A 175 16.19 2.26 -19.66
C SER A 175 15.20 2.39 -20.82
N LEU A 176 14.01 2.92 -20.54
CA LEU A 176 13.04 3.31 -21.56
C LEU A 176 13.60 4.45 -22.41
N THR A 177 13.54 4.27 -23.72
CA THR A 177 13.84 5.32 -24.69
C THR A 177 12.70 6.33 -24.75
N THR A 178 12.89 7.44 -25.47
CA THR A 178 11.82 8.46 -25.62
C THR A 178 10.52 7.87 -26.16
N PRO A 179 10.51 7.01 -27.22
CA PRO A 179 9.30 6.30 -27.63
C PRO A 179 8.69 5.42 -26.53
N GLY A 180 9.51 4.63 -25.81
CA GLY A 180 9.03 3.78 -24.72
C GLY A 180 8.41 4.58 -23.57
N LEU A 181 9.01 5.72 -23.25
CA LEU A 181 8.50 6.66 -22.24
C LEU A 181 7.14 7.25 -22.65
N LEU A 182 6.99 7.65 -23.92
CA LEU A 182 5.72 8.17 -24.45
C LEU A 182 4.61 7.11 -24.41
N LEU A 183 4.90 5.87 -24.81
CA LEU A 183 3.92 4.78 -24.71
C LEU A 183 3.55 4.47 -23.25
N SER A 184 4.53 4.50 -22.33
CA SER A 184 4.27 4.33 -20.90
C SER A 184 3.38 5.45 -20.37
N ALA A 185 3.64 6.70 -20.79
CA ALA A 185 2.80 7.84 -20.44
C ALA A 185 1.37 7.69 -20.97
N VAL A 186 1.19 7.16 -22.19
CA VAL A 186 -0.15 6.84 -22.74
C VAL A 186 -0.87 5.81 -21.88
N LEU A 187 -0.19 4.74 -21.43
CA LEU A 187 -0.78 3.76 -20.51
C LEU A 187 -1.20 4.39 -19.18
N VAL A 188 -0.37 5.27 -18.60
CA VAL A 188 -0.73 6.01 -17.38
C VAL A 188 -1.98 6.88 -17.59
N VAL A 189 -2.09 7.54 -18.75
CA VAL A 189 -3.30 8.31 -19.12
C VAL A 189 -4.51 7.39 -19.24
N ILE A 190 -4.36 6.19 -19.80
CA ILE A 190 -5.44 5.20 -19.86
C ILE A 190 -5.89 4.82 -18.44
N TYR A 191 -4.97 4.53 -17.51
CA TYR A 191 -5.30 4.22 -16.12
C TYR A 191 -6.05 5.37 -15.43
N PHE A 192 -5.63 6.61 -15.71
CA PHE A 192 -6.30 7.83 -15.25
C PHE A 192 -7.73 7.92 -15.82
N MET A 193 -7.91 7.78 -17.14
CA MET A 193 -9.20 7.87 -17.83
C MET A 193 -10.19 6.80 -17.34
N LEU A 194 -9.73 5.57 -17.12
CA LEU A 194 -10.54 4.47 -16.59
C LEU A 194 -11.13 4.79 -15.20
N ASN A 195 -10.36 5.49 -14.36
CA ASN A 195 -10.83 5.92 -13.04
C ASN A 195 -11.64 7.22 -13.09
N TYR A 196 -11.48 8.05 -14.12
CA TYR A 196 -12.04 9.41 -14.18
C TYR A 196 -13.55 9.44 -14.43
N TRP A 197 -14.07 8.50 -15.23
CA TRP A 197 -15.49 8.41 -15.62
C TRP A 197 -16.30 7.32 -14.93
N GLY A 198 -15.72 6.61 -13.97
CA GLY A 198 -16.49 5.81 -13.04
C GLY A 198 -16.29 4.29 -13.14
N VAL A 199 -16.26 3.73 -11.94
CA VAL A 199 -15.79 2.41 -11.51
C VAL A 199 -16.63 1.24 -12.05
N LYS A 200 -17.84 1.47 -12.59
CA LYS A 200 -18.80 0.39 -12.88
C LYS A 200 -18.36 -0.55 -14.01
N LEU A 201 -17.71 -0.04 -15.05
CA LEU A 201 -17.19 -0.89 -16.14
C LEU A 201 -15.96 -1.69 -15.67
N PHE A 202 -15.09 -1.06 -14.86
CA PHE A 202 -13.88 -1.69 -14.35
C PHE A 202 -14.15 -2.72 -13.24
N ALA A 203 -15.13 -2.51 -12.36
CA ALA A 203 -15.46 -3.45 -11.28
C ALA A 203 -15.86 -4.85 -11.79
N ARG A 204 -16.56 -4.93 -12.93
CA ARG A 204 -16.89 -6.21 -13.59
C ARG A 204 -15.66 -6.82 -14.28
N ALA A 205 -14.81 -6.00 -14.89
CA ALA A 205 -13.57 -6.46 -15.51
C ALA A 205 -12.54 -6.96 -14.48
N ASN A 206 -12.52 -6.39 -13.27
CA ASN A 206 -11.54 -6.72 -12.24
C ASN A 206 -11.59 -8.19 -11.80
N SER A 207 -12.78 -8.81 -11.83
CA SER A 207 -12.92 -10.25 -11.50
C SER A 207 -12.24 -11.13 -12.55
N ALA A 208 -12.36 -10.81 -13.84
CA ALA A 208 -11.66 -11.53 -14.91
C ALA A 208 -10.14 -11.29 -14.85
N ILE A 209 -9.70 -10.04 -14.65
CA ILE A 209 -8.29 -9.69 -14.48
C ILE A 209 -7.67 -10.48 -13.32
N THR A 210 -8.40 -10.62 -12.22
CA THR A 210 -7.94 -11.38 -11.04
C THR A 210 -7.67 -12.85 -11.39
N VAL A 211 -8.52 -13.50 -12.18
CA VAL A 211 -8.30 -14.88 -12.62
C VAL A 211 -7.03 -14.99 -13.47
N PHE A 212 -6.84 -14.07 -14.43
CA PHE A 212 -5.63 -14.01 -15.26
C PHE A 212 -4.36 -13.89 -14.42
N LYS A 213 -4.39 -13.00 -13.40
CA LYS A 213 -3.28 -12.78 -12.47
C LYS A 213 -2.82 -14.02 -11.72
N PHE A 214 -3.68 -15.01 -11.48
CA PHE A 214 -3.25 -16.26 -10.84
C PHE A 214 -2.93 -17.36 -11.84
N LEU A 215 -3.73 -17.43 -12.90
CA LEU A 215 -3.62 -18.50 -13.89
C LEU A 215 -2.26 -18.45 -14.60
N ILE A 216 -1.83 -17.27 -15.03
CA ILE A 216 -0.62 -17.15 -15.87
C ILE A 216 0.66 -17.42 -15.07
N PRO A 217 0.87 -16.89 -13.84
CA PRO A 217 1.95 -17.34 -12.98
C PRO A 217 1.95 -18.84 -12.72
N GLY A 218 0.77 -19.42 -12.46
CA GLY A 218 0.62 -20.87 -12.25
C GLY A 218 1.05 -21.68 -13.48
N LEU A 219 0.59 -21.30 -14.66
CA LEU A 219 0.99 -21.91 -15.93
C LEU A 219 2.48 -21.72 -16.22
N THR A 220 3.05 -20.58 -15.82
CA THR A 220 4.49 -20.30 -15.98
C THR A 220 5.32 -21.21 -15.09
N ILE A 221 4.93 -21.39 -13.82
CA ILE A 221 5.59 -22.32 -12.89
C ILE A 221 5.58 -23.74 -13.50
N LEU A 222 4.40 -24.25 -13.87
CA LEU A 222 4.27 -25.61 -14.40
C LEU A 222 5.01 -25.75 -15.74
N GLY A 223 4.82 -24.81 -16.67
CA GLY A 223 5.42 -24.82 -17.99
C GLY A 223 6.94 -24.85 -17.94
N LEU A 224 7.56 -24.02 -17.09
CA LEU A 224 9.00 -24.02 -16.91
C LEU A 224 9.51 -25.30 -16.22
N LEU A 225 8.93 -25.68 -15.07
CA LEU A 225 9.39 -26.83 -14.29
C LEU A 225 9.29 -28.17 -15.05
N PHE A 226 8.23 -28.36 -15.86
CA PHE A 226 8.07 -29.61 -16.61
C PHE A 226 8.88 -29.66 -17.91
N THR A 227 9.28 -28.51 -18.46
CA THR A 227 10.00 -28.46 -19.74
C THR A 227 11.51 -28.47 -19.54
N SER A 228 12.00 -27.72 -18.56
CA SER A 228 13.43 -27.55 -18.31
C SER A 228 13.64 -27.27 -16.83
N PHE A 229 14.24 -28.24 -16.13
CA PHE A 229 14.62 -28.07 -14.74
C PHE A 229 16.00 -28.67 -14.46
N HIS A 230 16.97 -27.79 -14.28
CA HIS A 230 18.34 -28.13 -13.96
C HIS A 230 18.58 -27.92 -12.46
N SER A 231 18.60 -29.02 -11.70
CA SER A 231 18.86 -28.97 -10.25
C SER A 231 20.24 -28.41 -9.90
N ASP A 232 21.21 -28.54 -10.81
CA ASP A 232 22.58 -28.06 -10.61
C ASP A 232 22.65 -26.55 -10.43
N ASN A 233 21.74 -25.81 -11.09
CA ASN A 233 21.61 -24.36 -10.92
C ASN A 233 21.23 -23.94 -9.50
N LEU A 234 20.79 -24.87 -8.64
CA LEU A 234 20.53 -24.58 -7.23
C LEU A 234 21.82 -24.54 -6.38
N GLY A 235 23.00 -24.78 -6.95
CA GLY A 235 24.25 -24.77 -6.19
C GLY A 235 24.30 -25.88 -5.13
N MET A 236 23.78 -27.06 -5.50
CA MET A 236 23.77 -28.28 -4.68
C MET A 236 24.92 -29.24 -5.04
N THR A 237 25.73 -28.90 -6.04
CA THR A 237 26.90 -29.67 -6.49
C THR A 237 28.19 -29.14 -5.85
N THR A 238 29.24 -29.96 -5.77
CA THR A 238 30.50 -29.66 -5.06
C THR A 238 31.30 -28.47 -5.62
N SER A 239 31.00 -28.00 -6.83
CA SER A 239 31.65 -26.86 -7.49
C SER A 239 30.89 -25.54 -7.37
N ASP A 240 29.57 -25.58 -7.14
CA ASP A 240 28.70 -24.41 -7.12
C ASP A 240 28.12 -24.18 -5.74
N THR A 241 28.29 -22.97 -5.20
CA THR A 241 27.73 -22.61 -3.88
C THR A 241 26.33 -22.04 -4.02
N PHE A 242 25.40 -22.47 -3.16
CA PHE A 242 24.02 -21.94 -3.10
C PHE A 242 23.95 -20.40 -2.99
N ALA A 243 24.90 -19.78 -2.28
CA ALA A 243 25.02 -18.33 -2.11
C ALA A 243 26.32 -17.79 -2.72
N PRO A 244 26.46 -17.78 -4.07
CA PRO A 244 27.73 -17.52 -4.75
C PRO A 244 28.24 -16.08 -4.57
N TYR A 245 27.34 -15.15 -4.24
CA TYR A 245 27.66 -13.75 -3.98
C TYR A 245 27.63 -13.38 -2.50
N GLY A 246 27.51 -14.39 -1.62
CA GLY A 246 27.40 -14.23 -0.18
C GLY A 246 26.03 -13.77 0.30
N TRP A 247 25.81 -13.88 1.61
CA TRP A 247 24.53 -13.54 2.25
C TRP A 247 24.22 -12.04 2.20
N SER A 248 25.21 -11.17 2.12
CA SER A 248 24.99 -9.72 1.91
C SER A 248 24.23 -9.43 0.61
N ALA A 249 24.46 -10.22 -0.44
CA ALA A 249 23.75 -10.09 -1.70
C ALA A 249 22.29 -10.55 -1.57
N VAL A 250 22.01 -11.61 -0.81
CA VAL A 250 20.65 -12.06 -0.47
C VAL A 250 19.88 -10.93 0.24
N LEU A 251 20.49 -10.32 1.26
CA LEU A 251 19.90 -9.20 2.00
C LEU A 251 19.67 -7.97 1.11
N THR A 252 20.63 -7.66 0.23
CA THR A 252 20.47 -6.60 -0.77
C THR A 252 19.30 -6.89 -1.73
N ALA A 253 19.13 -8.15 -2.14
CA ALA A 253 18.05 -8.55 -3.03
C ALA A 253 16.68 -8.31 -2.37
N VAL A 254 16.52 -8.58 -1.07
CA VAL A 254 15.28 -8.27 -0.33
C VAL A 254 14.87 -6.82 -0.54
N ALA A 255 15.80 -5.88 -0.40
CA ALA A 255 15.52 -4.45 -0.48
C ALA A 255 15.40 -3.90 -1.92
N THR A 256 16.19 -4.41 -2.87
CA THR A 256 16.41 -3.74 -4.17
C THR A 256 15.93 -4.52 -5.40
N SER A 257 15.56 -5.80 -5.25
CA SER A 257 15.09 -6.62 -6.38
C SER A 257 13.58 -6.52 -6.65
N GLY A 258 12.88 -5.69 -5.87
CA GLY A 258 11.42 -5.55 -5.95
C GLY A 258 10.66 -6.57 -5.10
N ILE A 259 11.32 -7.33 -4.21
CA ILE A 259 10.66 -8.27 -3.29
C ILE A 259 9.73 -7.54 -2.31
N VAL A 260 10.22 -6.49 -1.64
CA VAL A 260 9.39 -5.65 -0.75
C VAL A 260 8.25 -5.01 -1.53
N PHE A 261 8.54 -4.46 -2.72
CA PHE A 261 7.52 -3.96 -3.65
C PHE A 261 6.46 -5.02 -3.99
N ALA A 262 6.86 -6.25 -4.30
CA ALA A 262 5.95 -7.31 -4.68
C ALA A 262 4.98 -7.68 -3.55
N PHE A 263 5.37 -7.57 -2.29
CA PHE A 263 4.48 -7.81 -1.15
C PHE A 263 3.66 -6.57 -0.72
N ASN A 264 3.91 -5.38 -1.27
CA ASN A 264 3.28 -4.12 -0.87
C ASN A 264 1.74 -4.17 -0.87
N GLY A 265 1.14 -5.00 -1.73
CA GLY A 265 -0.32 -5.10 -1.87
C GLY A 265 -1.11 -5.57 -0.64
N PHE A 266 -0.45 -6.05 0.44
CA PHE A 266 -1.14 -6.44 1.68
C PHE A 266 -1.92 -5.28 2.31
N GLN A 267 -1.54 -4.04 2.01
CA GLN A 267 -2.19 -2.85 2.56
C GLN A 267 -3.59 -2.60 1.98
N SER A 268 -3.92 -3.14 0.80
CA SER A 268 -5.21 -2.92 0.16
C SER A 268 -6.39 -3.39 1.05
N PRO A 269 -6.35 -4.60 1.62
CA PRO A 269 -7.28 -5.03 2.67
C PRO A 269 -7.41 -4.07 3.85
N VAL A 270 -6.30 -3.52 4.33
CA VAL A 270 -6.26 -2.59 5.49
C VAL A 270 -6.92 -1.26 5.14
N ASN A 271 -6.65 -0.75 3.93
CA ASN A 271 -7.25 0.50 3.44
C ASN A 271 -8.74 0.37 3.13
N LEU A 272 -9.27 -0.86 3.00
CA LEU A 272 -10.68 -1.16 2.82
C LEU A 272 -11.35 -1.67 4.10
N ALA A 273 -10.71 -1.51 5.27
CA ALA A 273 -11.25 -1.97 6.54
C ALA A 273 -12.64 -1.38 6.84
N GLY A 274 -12.91 -0.13 6.46
CA GLY A 274 -14.22 0.51 6.61
C GLY A 274 -15.34 -0.09 5.75
N GLU A 275 -15.00 -0.80 4.67
CA GLU A 275 -15.94 -1.49 3.77
C GLU A 275 -16.11 -2.98 4.13
N ALA A 276 -15.31 -3.50 5.06
CA ALA A 276 -15.32 -4.90 5.45
C ALA A 276 -16.53 -5.23 6.33
N ARG A 277 -17.21 -6.35 6.03
CA ARG A 277 -18.40 -6.81 6.78
C ARG A 277 -18.12 -7.12 8.26
N ASN A 278 -16.94 -7.66 8.54
CA ASN A 278 -16.45 -7.90 9.90
C ASN A 278 -14.95 -7.56 9.91
N PRO A 279 -14.57 -6.30 10.17
CA PRO A 279 -13.17 -5.87 10.09
C PRO A 279 -12.25 -6.69 10.99
N ALA A 280 -12.71 -7.03 12.21
CA ALA A 280 -11.94 -7.76 13.21
C ALA A 280 -11.48 -9.16 12.75
N ARG A 281 -12.22 -9.81 11.86
CA ARG A 281 -11.87 -11.14 11.31
C ARG A 281 -11.45 -11.10 9.86
N SER A 282 -12.14 -10.29 9.04
CA SER A 282 -11.90 -10.23 7.60
C SER A 282 -10.57 -9.58 7.26
N VAL A 283 -10.20 -8.48 7.92
CA VAL A 283 -8.93 -7.78 7.66
C VAL A 283 -7.72 -8.66 7.98
N PRO A 284 -7.55 -9.23 9.19
CA PRO A 284 -6.39 -10.08 9.47
C PRO A 284 -6.34 -11.33 8.60
N PHE A 285 -7.49 -11.97 8.35
CA PHE A 285 -7.55 -13.13 7.45
C PHE A 285 -7.08 -12.75 6.04
N ALA A 286 -7.57 -11.64 5.49
CA ALA A 286 -7.20 -11.18 4.15
C ALA A 286 -5.72 -10.83 4.05
N VAL A 287 -5.19 -10.10 5.03
CA VAL A 287 -3.78 -9.68 5.09
C VAL A 287 -2.84 -10.89 5.17
N ILE A 288 -3.04 -11.78 6.15
CA ILE A 288 -2.15 -12.93 6.37
C ILE A 288 -2.22 -13.90 5.19
N THR A 289 -3.43 -14.26 4.77
CA THR A 289 -3.62 -15.27 3.72
C THR A 289 -3.11 -14.77 2.37
N SER A 290 -3.26 -13.48 2.05
CA SER A 290 -2.72 -12.90 0.82
C SER A 290 -1.19 -12.94 0.78
N ILE A 291 -0.51 -12.61 1.88
CA ILE A 291 0.95 -12.70 1.96
C ILE A 291 1.43 -14.15 1.84
N LEU A 292 0.80 -15.09 2.53
CA LEU A 292 1.22 -16.50 2.52
C LEU A 292 1.02 -17.16 1.15
N ILE A 293 -0.12 -16.93 0.49
CA ILE A 293 -0.36 -17.45 -0.86
C ILE A 293 0.64 -16.84 -1.85
N ALA A 294 0.87 -15.52 -1.77
CA ALA A 294 1.84 -14.87 -2.63
C ALA A 294 3.27 -15.36 -2.40
N LEU A 295 3.67 -15.60 -1.14
CA LEU A 295 4.97 -16.19 -0.82
C LEU A 295 5.17 -17.53 -1.52
N VAL A 296 4.17 -18.43 -1.46
CA VAL A 296 4.24 -19.73 -2.14
C VAL A 296 4.42 -19.54 -3.65
N ILE A 297 3.61 -18.67 -4.27
CA ILE A 297 3.71 -18.40 -5.71
C ILE A 297 5.08 -17.82 -6.08
N TYR A 298 5.58 -16.83 -5.34
CA TYR A 298 6.85 -16.18 -5.64
C TYR A 298 8.06 -17.08 -5.41
N VAL A 299 8.05 -17.92 -4.38
CA VAL A 299 9.11 -18.92 -4.17
C VAL A 299 9.09 -19.96 -5.29
N LEU A 300 7.92 -20.45 -5.69
CA LEU A 300 7.80 -21.39 -6.80
C LEU A 300 8.25 -20.77 -8.13
N LEU A 301 7.89 -19.51 -8.41
CA LEU A 301 8.38 -18.77 -9.57
C LEU A 301 9.89 -18.58 -9.53
N GLN A 302 10.47 -18.28 -8.35
CA GLN A 302 11.90 -18.13 -8.20
C GLN A 302 12.65 -19.45 -8.47
N ILE A 303 12.13 -20.57 -7.95
CA ILE A 303 12.68 -21.91 -8.19
C ILE A 303 12.54 -22.28 -9.66
N ALA A 304 11.37 -22.05 -10.25
CA ALA A 304 11.12 -22.32 -11.66
C ALA A 304 12.06 -21.51 -12.56
N TYR A 305 12.25 -20.21 -12.26
CA TYR A 305 13.17 -19.35 -12.98
C TYR A 305 14.62 -19.85 -12.89
N ILE A 306 15.12 -20.14 -11.69
CA ILE A 306 16.50 -20.63 -11.49
C ILE A 306 16.72 -21.97 -12.20
N GLY A 307 15.77 -22.90 -12.08
CA GLY A 307 15.88 -24.23 -12.67
C GLY A 307 15.75 -24.25 -14.19
N ALA A 308 14.98 -23.33 -14.78
CA ALA A 308 14.72 -23.33 -16.22
C ALA A 308 15.82 -22.69 -17.07
N VAL A 309 16.68 -21.85 -16.47
CA VAL A 309 17.83 -21.24 -17.16
C VAL A 309 18.83 -22.32 -17.56
N ASP A 310 19.41 -22.21 -18.76
CA ASP A 310 20.43 -23.16 -19.24
C ASP A 310 21.71 -23.05 -18.39
N PRO A 311 22.24 -24.17 -17.84
CA PRO A 311 23.49 -24.17 -17.08
C PRO A 311 24.68 -23.54 -17.81
N ALA A 312 24.74 -23.63 -19.14
CA ALA A 312 25.81 -23.04 -19.95
C ALA A 312 25.82 -21.50 -19.86
N ASP A 313 24.64 -20.88 -19.73
CA ASP A 313 24.52 -19.44 -19.55
C ASP A 313 24.86 -19.02 -18.11
N VAL A 314 24.52 -19.87 -17.13
CA VAL A 314 24.84 -19.65 -15.71
C VAL A 314 26.33 -19.74 -15.44
N ALA A 315 27.09 -20.50 -16.23
CA ALA A 315 28.55 -20.62 -16.10
C ALA A 315 29.29 -19.27 -16.14
N LYS A 316 28.73 -18.26 -16.81
CA LYS A 316 29.27 -16.88 -16.86
C LYS A 316 28.85 -16.01 -15.64
N GLY A 317 28.06 -16.59 -14.75
CA GLY A 317 27.50 -15.99 -13.55
C GLY A 317 26.14 -15.32 -13.78
N TRP A 318 25.28 -15.38 -12.76
CA TRP A 318 23.94 -14.79 -12.75
C TRP A 318 23.88 -13.28 -13.04
N LYS A 319 24.98 -12.55 -12.83
CA LYS A 319 25.04 -11.10 -13.10
C LYS A 319 24.93 -10.74 -14.58
N GLN A 320 25.21 -11.67 -15.48
CA GLN A 320 25.23 -11.44 -16.93
C GLN A 320 23.82 -11.41 -17.55
N PHE A 321 22.81 -11.98 -16.86
CA PHE A 321 21.45 -11.99 -17.37
C PHE A 321 20.85 -10.57 -17.39
N ASN A 322 20.62 -10.05 -18.60
CA ASN A 322 20.03 -8.75 -18.88
C ASN A 322 18.73 -8.92 -19.67
N PHE A 323 17.77 -9.66 -19.10
CA PHE A 323 16.47 -9.84 -19.73
C PHE A 323 15.61 -8.58 -19.60
N ALA A 324 14.98 -8.20 -20.71
CA ALA A 324 13.96 -7.16 -20.73
C ALA A 324 12.57 -7.75 -20.40
N SER A 325 12.35 -9.03 -20.68
CA SER A 325 11.13 -9.78 -20.37
C SER A 325 11.46 -11.19 -19.85
N PRO A 326 11.87 -11.32 -18.56
CA PRO A 326 12.58 -12.51 -18.10
C PRO A 326 11.86 -13.84 -18.32
N PHE A 327 10.56 -13.91 -18.03
CA PHE A 327 9.81 -15.16 -18.24
C PHE A 327 9.47 -15.40 -19.71
N ALA A 328 9.25 -14.35 -20.50
CA ALA A 328 8.89 -14.50 -21.91
C ALA A 328 10.11 -14.93 -22.75
N GLU A 329 11.26 -14.29 -22.53
CA GLU A 329 12.52 -14.69 -23.17
C GLU A 329 12.92 -16.12 -22.80
N LEU A 330 12.74 -16.51 -21.54
CA LEU A 330 12.99 -17.89 -21.10
C LEU A 330 12.01 -18.88 -21.74
N ALA A 331 10.73 -18.54 -21.82
CA ALA A 331 9.74 -19.36 -22.51
C ALA A 331 10.08 -19.53 -24.01
N ILE A 332 10.54 -18.47 -24.69
CA ILE A 332 10.99 -18.53 -26.09
C ILE A 332 12.22 -19.43 -26.22
N ALA A 333 13.22 -19.29 -25.34
CA ALA A 333 14.43 -20.11 -25.33
C ALA A 333 14.12 -21.62 -25.17
N LEU A 334 13.06 -21.95 -24.41
CA LEU A 334 12.56 -23.31 -24.21
C LEU A 334 11.55 -23.77 -25.27
N ASN A 335 11.36 -23.01 -26.35
CA ASN A 335 10.36 -23.27 -27.39
C ASN A 335 8.90 -23.31 -26.91
N LEU A 336 8.60 -22.73 -25.74
CA LEU A 336 7.26 -22.55 -25.19
C LEU A 336 6.61 -21.27 -25.73
N ASN A 337 6.51 -21.14 -27.05
CA ASN A 337 5.99 -19.93 -27.72
C ASN A 337 4.55 -19.58 -27.29
N TRP A 338 3.72 -20.59 -27.00
CA TRP A 338 2.37 -20.38 -26.47
C TRP A 338 2.39 -19.66 -25.11
N LEU A 339 3.35 -20.01 -24.25
CA LEU A 339 3.54 -19.40 -22.93
C LEU A 339 4.10 -17.99 -23.07
N ALA A 340 5.05 -17.77 -23.99
CA ALA A 340 5.58 -16.44 -24.28
C ALA A 340 4.49 -15.46 -24.72
N VAL A 341 3.57 -15.88 -25.61
CA VAL A 341 2.43 -15.05 -26.03
C VAL A 341 1.51 -14.74 -24.84
N LEU A 342 1.20 -15.73 -24.00
CA LEU A 342 0.40 -15.50 -22.79
C LEU A 342 1.08 -14.52 -21.83
N LEU A 343 2.40 -14.64 -21.65
CA LEU A 343 3.19 -13.74 -20.82
C LEU A 343 3.22 -12.31 -21.37
N TYR A 344 3.31 -12.13 -22.69
CA TYR A 344 3.20 -10.80 -23.29
C TYR A 344 1.83 -10.17 -23.08
N VAL A 345 0.76 -10.96 -23.17
CA VAL A 345 -0.60 -10.48 -22.88
C VAL A 345 -0.74 -10.14 -21.38
N ASP A 346 -0.25 -11.00 -20.50
CA ASP A 346 -0.29 -10.77 -19.05
C ASP A 346 0.49 -9.53 -18.63
N ALA A 347 1.65 -9.29 -19.26
CA ALA A 347 2.47 -8.12 -19.00
C ALA A 347 1.76 -6.80 -19.27
N PHE A 348 0.65 -6.79 -20.01
CA PHE A 348 -0.26 -5.66 -20.07
C PHE A 348 -1.43 -5.79 -19.10
N ILE A 349 -2.11 -6.94 -19.05
CA ILE A 349 -3.33 -7.12 -18.25
C ILE A 349 -3.06 -7.00 -16.75
N SER A 350 -2.06 -7.71 -16.24
CA SER A 350 -1.77 -7.80 -14.82
C SER A 350 -1.22 -6.47 -14.25
N PRO A 351 -0.14 -5.89 -14.83
CA PRO A 351 0.32 -4.55 -14.46
C PRO A 351 -0.77 -3.48 -14.60
N SER A 352 -1.54 -3.44 -15.69
CA SER A 352 -2.59 -2.43 -15.88
C SER A 352 -3.71 -2.54 -14.85
N GLY A 353 -4.08 -3.76 -14.46
CA GLY A 353 -5.03 -3.99 -13.36
C GLY A 353 -4.53 -3.40 -12.04
N THR A 354 -3.24 -3.58 -11.75
CA THR A 354 -2.58 -2.99 -10.58
C THR A 354 -2.51 -1.47 -10.68
N GLY A 355 -1.99 -0.91 -11.77
CA GLY A 355 -1.87 0.54 -11.97
C GLY A 355 -3.21 1.27 -11.87
N THR A 356 -4.28 0.69 -12.42
CA THR A 356 -5.64 1.24 -12.32
C THR A 356 -6.16 1.20 -10.87
N THR A 357 -5.89 0.12 -10.12
CA THR A 357 -6.30 -0.02 -8.71
C THR A 357 -5.56 0.97 -7.80
N TYR A 358 -4.26 1.16 -8.04
CA TYR A 358 -3.44 2.11 -7.29
C TYR A 358 -3.76 3.57 -7.65
N MET A 359 -4.18 3.87 -8.88
CA MET A 359 -4.73 5.19 -9.23
C MET A 359 -5.99 5.53 -8.41
N ALA A 360 -6.90 4.57 -8.20
CA ALA A 360 -8.05 4.77 -7.32
C ALA A 360 -7.63 4.98 -5.86
N THR A 361 -6.68 4.16 -5.39
CA THR A 361 -6.23 4.16 -3.99
C THR A 361 -5.50 5.45 -3.62
N THR A 362 -4.54 5.89 -4.44
CA THR A 362 -3.80 7.16 -4.25
C THR A 362 -4.73 8.37 -4.23
N THR A 363 -5.78 8.37 -5.04
CA THR A 363 -6.78 9.43 -5.06
C THR A 363 -7.52 9.52 -3.73
N ARG A 364 -7.91 8.38 -3.15
CA ARG A 364 -8.53 8.32 -1.81
C ARG A 364 -7.55 8.73 -0.71
N MET A 365 -6.27 8.40 -0.85
CA MET A 365 -5.24 8.82 0.12
C MET A 365 -5.06 10.33 0.15
N ILE A 366 -4.93 10.98 -1.01
CA ILE A 366 -4.84 12.44 -1.08
C ILE A 366 -6.09 13.12 -0.52
N TYR A 367 -7.27 12.58 -0.81
CA TYR A 367 -8.51 13.01 -0.18
C TYR A 367 -8.47 12.87 1.36
N ALA A 368 -7.97 11.74 1.88
CA ALA A 368 -7.83 11.54 3.32
C ALA A 368 -6.76 12.47 3.95
N MET A 369 -5.67 12.77 3.24
CA MET A 369 -4.65 13.73 3.67
C MET A 369 -5.18 15.17 3.69
N GLU A 370 -6.08 15.53 2.78
CA GLU A 370 -6.81 16.80 2.81
C GLU A 370 -7.72 16.90 4.03
N ARG A 371 -8.48 15.84 4.34
CA ARG A 371 -9.25 15.75 5.59
C ARG A 371 -8.38 15.81 6.84
N ASN A 372 -7.09 15.49 6.72
CA ASN A 372 -6.12 15.67 7.79
C ASN A 372 -5.57 17.10 7.90
N ASN A 373 -6.05 18.06 7.09
CA ASN A 373 -5.56 19.43 6.98
C ASN A 373 -4.10 19.53 6.52
N THR A 374 -3.58 18.53 5.82
CA THR A 374 -2.18 18.50 5.34
C THR A 374 -2.02 18.77 3.86
N MET A 375 -3.13 19.08 3.17
CA MET A 375 -3.20 19.26 1.73
C MET A 375 -4.17 20.41 1.38
N PRO A 376 -4.05 21.03 0.19
CA PRO A 376 -4.97 22.05 -0.28
C PRO A 376 -6.43 21.58 -0.35
N LYS A 377 -7.38 22.43 0.03
CA LYS A 377 -8.84 22.14 0.03
C LYS A 377 -9.39 21.63 -1.30
N MET A 378 -8.76 22.01 -2.43
CA MET A 378 -9.16 21.56 -3.76
C MET A 378 -9.13 20.02 -3.92
N PHE A 379 -8.31 19.32 -3.14
CA PHE A 379 -8.19 17.86 -3.19
C PHE A 379 -9.30 17.13 -2.42
N GLY A 380 -10.03 17.85 -1.55
CA GLY A 380 -11.20 17.34 -0.84
C GLY A 380 -12.50 17.37 -1.65
N THR A 381 -12.50 18.02 -2.82
CA THR A 381 -13.72 18.15 -3.64
C THR A 381 -14.02 16.87 -4.43
N VAL A 382 -15.14 16.22 -4.10
CA VAL A 382 -15.62 15.01 -4.79
C VAL A 382 -16.56 15.41 -5.94
N HIS A 383 -16.41 14.77 -7.11
CA HIS A 383 -17.31 15.04 -8.23
C HIS A 383 -18.72 14.49 -7.97
N PRO A 384 -19.80 15.30 -8.10
CA PRO A 384 -21.15 14.92 -7.67
C PRO A 384 -21.72 13.68 -8.38
N LEU A 385 -21.44 13.52 -9.68
CA LEU A 385 -21.97 12.39 -10.45
C LEU A 385 -21.14 11.09 -10.37
N TYR A 386 -19.84 11.20 -10.12
CA TYR A 386 -18.91 10.06 -10.26
C TYR A 386 -18.32 9.61 -8.93
N GLY A 387 -18.43 10.41 -7.86
CA GLY A 387 -17.92 10.05 -6.54
C GLY A 387 -16.40 10.02 -6.45
N VAL A 388 -15.68 10.68 -7.37
CA VAL A 388 -14.21 10.66 -7.43
C VAL A 388 -13.61 12.06 -7.20
N PRO A 389 -12.59 12.21 -6.34
CA PRO A 389 -11.81 13.44 -6.17
C PRO A 389 -10.91 13.75 -7.39
N ARG A 390 -11.46 14.40 -8.42
CA ARG A 390 -10.75 14.62 -9.70
C ARG A 390 -9.46 15.44 -9.60
N ASN A 391 -9.42 16.43 -8.70
CA ASN A 391 -8.22 17.25 -8.52
C ASN A 391 -7.05 16.42 -7.96
N ALA A 392 -7.34 15.48 -7.05
CA ALA A 392 -6.35 14.55 -6.52
C ALA A 392 -5.85 13.60 -7.62
N MET A 393 -6.74 13.14 -8.53
CA MET A 393 -6.32 12.34 -9.68
C MET A 393 -5.36 13.08 -10.61
N TRP A 394 -5.65 14.35 -10.93
CA TRP A 394 -4.75 15.16 -11.76
C TRP A 394 -3.37 15.35 -11.12
N PHE A 395 -3.34 15.53 -9.80
CA PHE A 395 -2.09 15.59 -9.05
C PHE A 395 -1.32 14.27 -9.12
N ASN A 396 -1.99 13.13 -8.92
CA ASN A 396 -1.37 11.81 -9.05
C ASN A 396 -0.85 11.56 -10.48
N LEU A 397 -1.57 12.00 -11.51
CA LEU A 397 -1.14 11.90 -12.91
C LEU A 397 0.14 12.71 -13.15
N PHE A 398 0.17 13.97 -12.68
CA PHE A 398 1.37 14.82 -12.78
C PHE A 398 2.58 14.17 -12.10
N VAL A 399 2.40 13.69 -10.87
CA VAL A 399 3.46 13.03 -10.10
C VAL A 399 3.93 11.74 -10.79
N SER A 400 3.01 10.96 -11.37
CA SER A 400 3.34 9.76 -12.15
C SER A 400 4.25 10.08 -13.34
N PHE A 401 4.00 11.19 -14.05
CA PHE A 401 4.89 11.63 -15.13
C PHE A 401 6.26 12.09 -14.64
N VAL A 402 6.33 12.75 -13.48
CA VAL A 402 7.61 13.09 -12.84
C VAL A 402 8.41 11.83 -12.55
N PHE A 403 7.78 10.78 -11.98
CA PHE A 403 8.44 9.50 -11.73
C PHE A 403 8.91 8.84 -13.03
N LEU A 404 8.08 8.76 -14.07
CA LEU A 404 8.49 8.21 -15.38
C LEU A 404 9.68 8.97 -15.97
N PHE A 405 9.73 10.29 -15.81
CA PHE A 405 10.80 11.10 -16.37
C PHE A 405 12.17 10.80 -15.72
N PHE A 406 12.20 10.68 -14.39
CA PHE A 406 13.42 10.45 -13.61
C PHE A 406 13.81 8.97 -13.51
N PHE A 407 12.82 8.07 -13.50
CA PHE A 407 13.02 6.63 -13.36
C PHE A 407 12.49 5.94 -14.61
N ARG A 408 13.43 5.55 -15.46
CA ARG A 408 13.17 4.92 -16.76
C ARG A 408 13.49 3.42 -16.76
N GLY A 409 13.74 2.82 -15.60
CA GLY A 409 13.95 1.37 -15.50
C GLY A 409 13.08 0.77 -14.39
N TRP A 410 12.39 -0.34 -14.68
CA TRP A 410 11.54 -1.02 -13.70
C TRP A 410 12.32 -1.33 -12.41
N SER A 411 13.56 -1.79 -12.55
CA SER A 411 14.43 -2.12 -11.39
C SER A 411 14.73 -0.92 -10.50
N SER A 412 14.98 0.27 -11.08
CA SER A 412 15.31 1.45 -10.28
C SER A 412 14.07 1.98 -9.59
N LEU A 413 12.94 2.02 -10.30
CA LEU A 413 11.67 2.44 -9.74
C LEU A 413 11.17 1.47 -8.64
N ALA A 414 11.33 0.15 -8.82
CA ALA A 414 10.98 -0.85 -7.80
C ALA A 414 11.81 -0.69 -6.52
N ALA A 415 13.10 -0.35 -6.63
CA ALA A 415 13.96 -0.08 -5.48
C ALA A 415 13.50 1.18 -4.73
N VAL A 416 13.24 2.28 -5.45
CA VAL A 416 12.72 3.54 -4.89
C VAL A 416 11.42 3.32 -4.15
N ILE A 417 10.46 2.60 -4.76
CA ILE A 417 9.18 2.27 -4.14
C ILE A 417 9.39 1.44 -2.88
N SER A 418 10.23 0.39 -2.95
CA SER A 418 10.49 -0.49 -1.81
C SER A 418 11.01 0.30 -0.60
N VAL A 419 11.98 1.19 -0.81
CA VAL A 419 12.58 2.01 0.24
C VAL A 419 11.58 3.03 0.81
N ALA A 420 10.84 3.74 -0.06
CA ALA A 420 9.82 4.69 0.39
C ALA A 420 8.71 4.01 1.20
N THR A 421 8.31 2.81 0.78
CA THR A 421 7.30 2.00 1.47
C THR A 421 7.77 1.62 2.88
N VAL A 422 9.02 1.18 3.01
CA VAL A 422 9.60 0.78 4.30
C VAL A 422 9.58 1.93 5.31
N ILE A 423 9.83 3.18 4.88
CA ILE A 423 9.75 4.35 5.75
C ILE A 423 8.34 4.54 6.32
N SER A 424 7.30 4.34 5.49
CA SER A 424 5.91 4.38 5.98
C SER A 424 5.65 3.26 7.02
N TYR A 425 6.12 2.05 6.73
CA TYR A 425 5.90 0.87 7.57
C TYR A 425 6.57 0.93 8.95
N LEU A 426 7.64 1.73 9.12
CA LEU A 426 8.25 1.96 10.43
C LEU A 426 7.25 2.50 11.46
N THR A 427 6.23 3.23 11.02
CA THR A 427 5.25 3.82 11.93
C THR A 427 4.24 2.81 12.47
N GLY A 428 3.88 1.76 11.73
CA GLY A 428 2.87 0.77 12.15
C GLY A 428 3.17 0.11 13.51
N PRO A 429 4.33 -0.55 13.68
CA PRO A 429 4.69 -1.20 14.94
C PRO A 429 4.76 -0.26 16.14
N ILE A 430 5.27 0.97 15.92
CA ILE A 430 5.37 1.99 16.97
C ILE A 430 3.98 2.51 17.33
N SER A 431 3.14 2.84 16.35
CA SER A 431 1.78 3.33 16.57
C SER A 431 0.92 2.32 17.33
N LEU A 432 0.98 1.04 16.96
CA LEU A 432 0.23 -0.01 17.64
C LEU A 432 0.64 -0.11 19.12
N MET A 433 1.95 -0.17 19.39
CA MET A 433 2.44 -0.36 20.74
C MET A 433 2.32 0.89 21.61
N ALA A 434 2.42 2.08 21.02
CA ALA A 434 2.08 3.34 21.67
C ALA A 434 0.61 3.36 22.10
N LEU A 435 -0.33 3.03 21.19
CA LEU A 435 -1.76 2.98 21.51
C LEU A 435 -2.10 1.90 22.54
N ARG A 436 -1.39 0.76 22.51
CA ARG A 436 -1.52 -0.27 23.56
C ARG A 436 -1.22 0.28 24.95
N ARG A 437 -0.36 1.29 25.06
CA ARG A 437 0.01 1.95 26.31
C ARG A 437 -0.86 3.17 26.63
N SER A 438 -1.11 4.05 25.66
CA SER A 438 -1.74 5.35 25.87
C SER A 438 -3.27 5.33 25.84
N ALA A 439 -3.89 4.36 25.15
CA ALA A 439 -5.34 4.24 24.98
C ALA A 439 -5.79 2.81 25.35
N GLN A 440 -5.80 2.52 26.66
CA GLN A 440 -6.10 1.18 27.21
C GLN A 440 -7.61 0.88 27.27
N ASP A 441 -8.41 1.93 27.26
CA ASP A 441 -9.87 1.94 27.29
C ASP A 441 -10.50 1.61 25.93
N LEU A 442 -9.75 1.77 24.83
CA LEU A 442 -10.23 1.41 23.50
C LEU A 442 -10.53 -0.09 23.39
N GLU A 443 -11.67 -0.42 22.79
CA GLU A 443 -11.98 -1.79 22.42
C GLU A 443 -10.95 -2.32 21.42
N ARG A 444 -10.48 -3.56 21.63
CA ARG A 444 -9.52 -4.24 20.76
C ARG A 444 -10.12 -5.55 20.24
N PRO A 445 -10.93 -5.50 19.17
CA PRO A 445 -11.58 -6.68 18.62
C PRO A 445 -10.59 -7.76 18.15
N LEU A 446 -9.38 -7.34 17.76
CA LEU A 446 -8.24 -8.19 17.50
C LEU A 446 -7.12 -7.81 18.46
N SER A 447 -6.52 -8.80 19.11
CA SER A 447 -5.33 -8.64 19.95
C SER A 447 -4.42 -9.83 19.72
N ILE A 448 -3.30 -9.61 19.02
CA ILE A 448 -2.40 -10.71 18.65
C ILE A 448 -1.48 -11.04 19.85
N PRO A 449 -1.47 -12.29 20.34
CA PRO A 449 -0.55 -12.71 21.38
C PRO A 449 0.88 -12.70 20.83
N GLY A 450 1.81 -12.09 21.57
CA GLY A 450 3.22 -11.97 21.14
C GLY A 450 3.60 -10.65 20.44
N MET A 451 2.68 -9.69 20.31
CA MET A 451 2.99 -8.37 19.72
C MET A 451 4.15 -7.61 20.40
N LYS A 452 4.43 -7.90 21.67
CA LYS A 452 5.61 -7.37 22.38
C LYS A 452 6.95 -7.80 21.75
N LEU A 453 6.97 -8.91 21.00
CA LEU A 453 8.12 -9.40 20.24
C LEU A 453 7.99 -9.08 18.75
N ILE A 454 6.79 -9.22 18.19
CA ILE A 454 6.54 -9.00 16.75
C ILE A 454 6.78 -7.53 16.37
N ALA A 455 6.29 -6.57 17.18
CA ALA A 455 6.44 -5.15 16.87
C ALA A 455 7.89 -4.65 16.86
N PRO A 456 8.75 -4.92 17.88
CA PRO A 456 10.16 -4.54 17.81
C PRO A 456 10.90 -5.29 16.69
N PHE A 457 10.58 -6.57 16.47
CA PHE A 457 11.15 -7.33 15.35
C PHE A 457 10.81 -6.69 14.00
N ALA A 458 9.53 -6.34 13.77
CA ALA A 458 9.08 -5.67 12.56
C ALA A 458 9.81 -4.34 12.33
N PHE A 459 9.97 -3.53 13.38
CA PHE A 459 10.70 -2.26 13.29
C PHE A 459 12.17 -2.47 12.94
N VAL A 460 12.87 -3.35 13.66
CA VAL A 460 14.29 -3.66 13.39
C VAL A 460 14.49 -4.18 11.97
N CYS A 461 13.62 -5.10 11.51
CA CYS A 461 13.71 -5.62 10.16
C CYS A 461 13.41 -4.55 9.10
N ALA A 462 12.44 -3.66 9.32
CA ALA A 462 12.21 -2.52 8.43
C ALA A 462 13.45 -1.60 8.39
N SER A 463 14.09 -1.32 9.51
CA SER A 463 15.35 -0.56 9.57
C SER A 463 16.49 -1.26 8.84
N LEU A 464 16.59 -2.58 8.95
CA LEU A 464 17.58 -3.36 8.21
C LEU A 464 17.32 -3.35 6.71
N ILE A 465 16.07 -3.46 6.25
CA ILE A 465 15.73 -3.33 4.83
C ILE A 465 16.11 -1.94 4.31
N LEU A 466 15.82 -0.89 5.09
CA LEU A 466 16.24 0.48 4.75
C LEU A 466 17.76 0.58 4.61
N TYR A 467 18.52 -0.09 5.47
CA TYR A 467 19.98 -0.16 5.37
C TYR A 467 20.46 -1.00 4.15
N TRP A 468 19.83 -2.15 3.88
CA TRP A 468 20.17 -3.04 2.76
C TRP A 468 19.88 -2.45 1.38
N ALA A 469 19.09 -1.38 1.31
CA ALA A 469 18.82 -0.62 0.09
C ALA A 469 20.06 0.07 -0.50
N LYS A 470 21.15 0.14 0.28
CA LYS A 470 22.46 0.68 -0.07
C LYS A 470 22.52 2.21 -0.12
N TRP A 471 23.72 2.72 0.10
CA TRP A 471 24.09 4.11 -0.19
C TRP A 471 24.41 4.26 -1.69
N PRO A 472 24.04 5.38 -2.36
CA PRO A 472 23.37 6.59 -1.86
C PRO A 472 21.84 6.54 -1.84
N LEU A 473 21.21 5.50 -2.42
CA LEU A 473 19.75 5.38 -2.58
C LEU A 473 19.01 5.63 -1.26
N THR A 474 19.48 5.06 -0.15
CA THR A 474 18.89 5.27 1.18
C THR A 474 18.82 6.75 1.56
N GLY A 475 19.92 7.49 1.34
CA GLY A 475 20.00 8.93 1.63
C GLY A 475 19.12 9.76 0.70
N GLU A 476 19.08 9.42 -0.59
CA GLU A 476 18.24 10.10 -1.59
C GLU A 476 16.75 10.00 -1.25
N ILE A 477 16.27 8.81 -0.84
CA ILE A 477 14.87 8.62 -0.45
C ILE A 477 14.55 9.31 0.87
N ILE A 478 15.47 9.29 1.84
CA ILE A 478 15.30 10.04 3.08
C ILE A 478 15.20 11.55 2.80
N LEU A 479 16.04 12.07 1.89
CA LEU A 479 15.97 13.47 1.46
C LEU A 479 14.62 13.78 0.80
N LEU A 480 14.11 12.90 -0.06
CA LEU A 480 12.79 13.04 -0.68
C LEU A 480 11.66 13.17 0.35
N MET A 481 11.78 12.49 1.50
CA MET A 481 10.81 12.64 2.61
C MET A 481 10.92 14.00 3.31
N VAL A 482 12.13 14.54 3.44
CA VAL A 482 12.37 15.86 4.05
C VAL A 482 11.85 16.99 3.17
N VAL A 483 11.92 16.85 1.84
CA VAL A 483 11.43 17.85 0.86
C VAL A 483 9.94 18.18 1.02
N ALA A 484 9.16 17.31 1.66
CA ALA A 484 7.74 17.54 1.91
C ALA A 484 7.42 18.31 3.19
N LEU A 485 8.39 18.44 4.11
CA LEU A 485 8.19 19.15 5.38
C LEU A 485 7.78 20.63 5.20
N PRO A 486 8.30 21.40 4.22
CA PRO A 486 7.82 22.76 3.96
C PRO A 486 6.31 22.82 3.69
N VAL A 487 5.74 21.83 2.99
CA VAL A 487 4.30 21.75 2.74
C VAL A 487 3.55 21.58 4.06
N TYR A 488 4.02 20.66 4.91
CA TYR A 488 3.45 20.47 6.24
C TYR A 488 3.51 21.74 7.09
N PHE A 489 4.66 22.41 7.17
CA PHE A 489 4.82 23.64 7.95
C PHE A 489 3.91 24.77 7.46
N TYR A 490 3.70 24.87 6.15
CA TYR A 490 2.75 25.83 5.57
C TYR A 490 1.31 25.59 6.06
N PHE A 491 0.84 24.34 6.05
CA PHE A 491 -0.50 24.00 6.51
C PHE A 491 -0.64 24.11 8.03
N GLN A 492 0.38 23.70 8.79
CA GLN A 492 0.39 23.83 10.24
C GLN A 492 0.34 25.31 10.67
N ALA A 493 1.03 26.19 9.94
CA ALA A 493 0.97 27.63 10.16
C ALA A 493 -0.43 28.19 9.91
N LYS A 494 -1.12 27.69 8.87
CA LYS A 494 -2.50 28.09 8.57
C LYS A 494 -3.52 27.60 9.59
N SER A 495 -3.25 26.46 10.23
CA SER A 495 -4.09 25.88 11.28
C SER A 495 -3.78 26.42 12.69
N GLY A 496 -2.88 27.40 12.82
CA GLY A 496 -2.61 28.08 14.09
C GLY A 496 -1.78 27.30 15.10
N TRP A 497 -1.03 26.27 14.67
CA TRP A 497 -0.09 25.51 15.50
C TRP A 497 -0.68 24.81 16.74
N GLY A 498 -2.00 24.53 16.76
CA GLY A 498 -2.64 23.82 17.86
C GLY A 498 -1.95 22.48 18.15
N GLY A 499 -1.52 22.25 19.40
CA GLY A 499 -0.87 21.01 19.83
C GLY A 499 0.59 20.82 19.38
N TRP A 500 1.20 21.79 18.68
CA TRP A 500 2.53 21.66 18.07
C TRP A 500 3.62 21.17 19.02
N GLY A 501 3.66 21.67 20.25
CA GLY A 501 4.69 21.27 21.23
C GLY A 501 4.63 19.79 21.59
N SER A 502 3.43 19.21 21.66
CA SER A 502 3.23 17.78 21.92
C SER A 502 3.52 16.95 20.67
N ASP A 503 3.02 17.39 19.51
CA ASP A 503 3.27 16.74 18.22
C ASP A 503 4.77 16.67 17.90
N LEU A 504 5.52 17.75 18.15
CA LEU A 504 6.97 17.80 17.90
C LEU A 504 7.75 16.90 18.85
N LYS A 505 7.39 16.88 20.15
CA LYS A 505 7.99 15.96 21.13
C LYS A 505 7.77 14.50 20.74
N ALA A 506 6.56 14.17 20.26
CA ALA A 506 6.23 12.84 19.80
C ALA A 506 6.83 12.48 18.44
N ALA A 507 7.23 13.45 17.63
CA ALA A 507 7.87 13.22 16.34
C ALA A 507 9.40 13.13 16.39
N TRP A 508 10.03 13.54 17.49
CA TRP A 508 11.49 13.68 17.56
C TRP A 508 12.23 12.36 17.30
N TRP A 509 11.65 11.22 17.69
CA TRP A 509 12.22 9.91 17.39
C TRP A 509 12.34 9.68 15.87
N LEU A 510 11.33 10.04 15.08
CA LEU A 510 11.35 9.85 13.62
C LEU A 510 12.24 10.88 12.92
N VAL A 511 12.18 12.14 13.37
CA VAL A 511 13.02 13.23 12.85
C VAL A 511 14.50 12.96 13.09
N ALA A 512 14.88 12.36 14.22
CA ALA A 512 16.25 11.95 14.49
C ALA A 512 16.61 10.61 13.84
N TYR A 513 15.65 9.67 13.73
CA TYR A 513 15.87 8.35 13.14
C TYR A 513 16.31 8.44 11.67
N LEU A 514 15.64 9.26 10.85
CA LEU A 514 15.92 9.33 9.42
C LEU A 514 17.37 9.78 9.12
N PRO A 515 17.90 10.90 9.68
CA PRO A 515 19.31 11.25 9.52
C PRO A 515 20.27 10.20 10.08
N VAL A 516 19.95 9.59 11.24
CA VAL A 516 20.81 8.54 11.82
C VAL A 516 20.91 7.35 10.87
N MET A 517 19.81 6.91 10.26
CA MET A 517 19.83 5.83 9.27
C MET A 517 20.60 6.21 8.01
N ALA A 518 20.50 7.45 7.53
CA ALA A 518 21.29 7.93 6.42
C ALA A 518 22.80 7.90 6.74
N ILE A 519 23.19 8.34 7.94
CA ILE A 519 24.58 8.30 8.41
C ILE A 519 25.06 6.85 8.54
N LEU A 520 24.26 5.96 9.14
CA LEU A 520 24.59 4.54 9.27
C LEU A 520 24.77 3.87 7.90
N SER A 521 23.95 4.21 6.91
CA SER A 521 24.11 3.75 5.53
C SER A 521 25.40 4.27 4.90
N LEU A 522 25.77 5.54 5.15
CA LEU A 522 27.01 6.15 4.65
C LEU A 522 28.28 5.56 5.30
N ILE A 523 28.29 5.32 6.62
CA ILE A 523 29.45 4.77 7.34
C ILE A 523 29.48 3.24 7.37
N GLY A 524 28.41 2.61 6.90
CA GLY A 524 28.21 1.17 6.85
C GLY A 524 29.24 0.44 6.00
N SER A 525 29.10 -0.88 5.93
CA SER A 525 30.03 -1.73 5.20
C SER A 525 29.96 -1.51 3.69
N LYS A 526 31.08 -1.78 3.00
CA LYS A 526 31.18 -1.64 1.54
C LYS A 526 30.21 -2.56 0.79
N GLN A 527 29.81 -3.66 1.42
CA GLN A 527 28.82 -4.61 0.91
C GLN A 527 27.47 -3.95 0.65
N PHE A 528 27.12 -2.93 1.45
CA PHE A 528 25.91 -2.12 1.31
C PHE A 528 26.20 -0.70 0.78
N GLY A 529 27.34 -0.50 0.11
CA GLY A 529 27.68 0.79 -0.54
C GLY A 529 28.21 1.88 0.40
N GLY A 530 28.39 1.58 1.69
CA GLY A 530 28.97 2.54 2.65
C GLY A 530 30.49 2.68 2.51
N SER A 531 31.06 3.62 3.27
CA SER A 531 32.50 3.94 3.29
C SER A 531 33.37 2.84 3.90
N GLY A 532 32.78 1.91 4.66
CA GLY A 532 33.47 0.77 5.28
C GLY A 532 34.08 1.08 6.65
N VAL A 533 33.64 2.15 7.32
CA VAL A 533 34.04 2.45 8.71
C VAL A 533 33.54 1.36 9.65
N LEU A 534 32.30 0.89 9.44
CA LEU A 534 31.76 -0.27 10.14
C LEU A 534 32.02 -1.55 9.34
N PRO A 535 32.70 -2.55 9.92
CA PRO A 535 32.91 -3.84 9.27
C PRO A 535 31.58 -4.57 9.00
N TYR A 536 31.56 -5.39 7.96
CA TYR A 536 30.42 -6.24 7.64
C TYR A 536 30.09 -7.18 8.81
N GLY A 537 28.81 -7.27 9.17
CA GLY A 537 28.30 -8.02 10.33
C GLY A 537 28.05 -7.10 11.52
N TRP A 538 29.05 -6.30 11.91
CA TRP A 538 28.91 -5.31 12.97
C TRP A 538 27.98 -4.17 12.59
N ASP A 539 28.01 -3.76 11.32
CA ASP A 539 27.09 -2.79 10.76
C ASP A 539 25.62 -3.16 11.00
N MET A 540 25.22 -4.40 10.70
CA MET A 540 23.85 -4.89 10.89
C MET A 540 23.47 -4.97 12.38
N LEU A 541 24.40 -5.41 13.24
CA LEU A 541 24.18 -5.43 14.69
C LEU A 541 23.94 -4.01 15.22
N ILE A 542 24.77 -3.05 14.81
CA ILE A 542 24.65 -1.65 15.23
C ILE A 542 23.33 -1.06 14.74
N VAL A 543 22.95 -1.29 13.47
CA VAL A 543 21.65 -0.88 12.94
C VAL A 543 20.53 -1.48 13.78
N ALA A 544 20.57 -2.77 14.10
CA ALA A 544 19.53 -3.41 14.91
C ALA A 544 19.43 -2.82 16.33
N LEU A 545 20.56 -2.62 17.01
CA LEU A 545 20.59 -2.05 18.36
C LEU A 545 20.09 -0.60 18.40
N ILE A 546 20.53 0.23 17.45
CA ILE A 546 20.06 1.61 17.32
C ILE A 546 18.56 1.63 17.01
N SER A 547 18.10 0.75 16.12
CA SER A 547 16.69 0.64 15.77
C SER A 547 15.83 0.24 16.96
N LEU A 548 16.30 -0.68 17.82
CA LEU A 548 15.62 -0.98 19.08
C LEU A 548 15.54 0.23 20.01
N GLY A 549 16.62 1.01 20.12
CA GLY A 549 16.62 2.26 20.89
C GLY A 549 15.56 3.25 20.39
N PHE A 550 15.51 3.47 19.07
CA PHE A 550 14.49 4.32 18.44
C PHE A 550 13.07 3.76 18.55
N TYR A 551 12.90 2.44 18.48
CA TYR A 551 11.62 1.78 18.68
C TYR A 551 11.06 2.07 20.07
N PHE A 552 11.85 1.82 21.12
CA PHE A 552 11.42 2.09 22.49
C PHE A 552 11.22 3.58 22.74
N TRP A 553 12.05 4.43 22.14
CA TRP A 553 11.87 5.87 22.20
C TRP A 553 10.52 6.29 21.59
N GLY A 554 10.22 5.84 20.36
CA GLY A 554 8.95 6.13 19.69
C GLY A 554 7.75 5.66 20.50
N VAL A 555 7.74 4.38 20.91
CA VAL A 555 6.65 3.81 21.74
C VAL A 555 6.43 4.59 23.03
N ASN A 556 7.50 5.11 23.65
CA ASN A 556 7.42 5.88 24.90
C ASN A 556 6.95 7.33 24.70
N THR A 557 7.16 7.89 23.51
CA THR A 557 6.74 9.26 23.18
C THR A 557 5.31 9.36 22.64
N GLY A 558 4.71 8.23 22.27
CA GLY A 558 3.30 8.19 21.85
C GLY A 558 2.35 8.56 23.00
N TYR A 559 1.28 9.26 22.66
CA TYR A 559 0.29 9.78 23.60
C TYR A 559 -1.13 9.70 23.02
N ARG A 560 -2.14 9.94 23.86
CA ARG A 560 -3.53 10.08 23.39
C ARG A 560 -3.67 11.44 22.72
N THR A 561 -3.82 11.44 21.41
CA THR A 561 -3.84 12.67 20.62
C THR A 561 -5.25 13.26 20.56
N GLN A 562 -5.35 14.58 20.36
CA GLN A 562 -6.62 15.26 20.09
C GLN A 562 -7.39 14.62 18.91
N TYR A 563 -6.67 14.09 17.92
CA TYR A 563 -7.26 13.45 16.74
C TYR A 563 -7.92 12.10 17.03
N LEU A 564 -7.47 11.42 18.09
CA LEU A 564 -8.12 10.19 18.56
C LEU A 564 -9.41 10.54 19.31
N GLU A 565 -9.39 11.60 20.13
CA GLU A 565 -10.57 12.10 20.87
C GLU A 565 -11.64 12.66 19.92
N GLU A 566 -11.25 13.43 18.90
CA GLU A 566 -12.15 13.90 17.84
C GLU A 566 -12.83 12.74 17.09
N ARG A 567 -12.16 11.60 16.99
CA ARG A 567 -12.70 10.40 16.36
C ARG A 567 -13.67 9.67 17.28
N GLU A 568 -13.32 9.50 18.55
CA GLU A 568 -14.21 8.89 19.55
C GLU A 568 -15.53 9.67 19.69
N SER A 569 -15.45 11.01 19.75
CA SER A 569 -16.65 11.85 19.80
C SER A 569 -17.52 11.74 18.54
N HIS A 570 -16.93 11.57 17.35
CA HIS A 570 -17.69 11.29 16.14
C HIS A 570 -18.37 9.91 16.19
N ASP A 571 -17.65 8.86 16.65
CA ASP A 571 -18.22 7.51 16.78
C ASP A 571 -19.39 7.51 17.79
N GLU A 572 -19.25 8.19 18.93
CA GLU A 572 -20.34 8.36 19.91
C GLU A 572 -21.56 9.09 19.33
N ILE A 573 -21.35 10.12 18.51
CA ILE A 573 -22.46 10.83 17.84
C ILE A 573 -23.19 9.89 16.88
N LEU A 574 -22.45 9.08 16.11
CA LEU A 574 -23.01 8.13 15.14
C LEU A 574 -23.81 7.01 15.83
N ASP A 575 -23.29 6.45 16.92
CA ASP A 575 -23.99 5.44 17.72
C ASP A 575 -25.27 6.00 18.33
N ASN A 576 -25.23 7.25 18.83
CA ASN A 576 -26.39 7.92 19.41
C ASN A 576 -27.51 8.22 18.39
N ILE A 577 -27.19 8.34 17.10
CA ILE A 577 -28.18 8.53 16.03
C ILE A 577 -28.58 7.22 15.33
N GLY A 578 -28.05 6.07 15.76
CA GLY A 578 -28.39 4.75 15.24
C GLY A 578 -27.87 4.45 13.83
N ALA A 579 -26.70 4.97 13.47
CA ALA A 579 -26.07 4.82 12.15
C ALA A 579 -25.17 3.59 12.01
#